data_AF-A0A925NNU6-F1
#
_entry.id   AF-A0A925NNU6-F1
#
_cell.length_a   1.000
_cell.length_b   1.000
_cell.length_c   1.000
_cell.angle_alpha   90.00
_cell.angle_beta   90.00
_cell.angle_gamma   90.00
#
_symmetry.space_group_name_H-M   'P 1'
#
loop_
_entity.id
_entity.type
_entity.pdbx_description
1 polymer ?
#
loop_
_entity_poly.entity_id
_entity_poly.type
_entity_poly.pdbx_seq_one_letter_code
_entity_poly.pdbx_strand_id
1 'polypeptide(L)'
;MLRKIMVLSASAGAGHTMAALALTNSLQSMGAAAEIKNIDVLDYVSPFMRSMYSRQYINLVNRAPHLLGAIYDATDHTGRFDRRRITFDVANALPFLPLTTSEPPV
;
A
#
# COMPACT_ATOMS: atom_id res chain seq x y z
N MET A 1 -24.34 12.43 1.80
CA MET A 1 -23.11 12.95 1.17
C MET A 1 -22.01 12.88 2.21
N LEU A 2 -20.91 12.17 1.92
CA LEU A 2 -19.78 12.07 2.84
C LEU A 2 -19.00 13.39 2.84
N ARG A 3 -18.27 13.70 3.91
CA ARG A 3 -17.46 14.94 3.96
C ARG A 3 -16.19 14.77 3.14
N LYS A 4 -15.47 13.66 3.36
CA LYS A 4 -14.18 13.38 2.71
C LYS A 4 -14.04 11.89 2.43
N ILE A 5 -13.49 11.53 1.27
CA ILE A 5 -13.12 10.16 0.93
C ILE A 5 -11.65 10.13 0.54
N MET A 6 -10.91 9.14 1.06
CA MET A 6 -9.52 8.89 0.73
C MET A 6 -9.40 7.50 0.12
N VAL A 7 -8.94 7.44 -1.12
CA VAL A 7 -8.64 6.19 -1.84
C VAL A 7 -7.14 5.94 -1.70
N LEU A 8 -6.79 4.82 -1.05
CA LEU A 8 -5.41 4.43 -0.81
C LEU A 8 -5.00 3.35 -1.79
N SER A 9 -3.85 3.54 -2.45
CA SER A 9 -3.26 2.57 -3.36
C SER A 9 -1.80 2.29 -3.01
N ALA A 10 -1.22 1.24 -3.60
CA ALA A 10 0.20 0.95 -3.48
C ALA A 10 0.73 0.60 -4.88
N SER A 11 1.65 1.41 -5.42
CA SER A 11 2.21 1.25 -6.76
C SER A 11 3.22 0.10 -6.92
N ALA A 12 2.93 -1.07 -6.35
CA ALA A 12 3.67 -2.31 -6.62
C ALA A 12 3.43 -2.86 -8.05
N GLY A 13 2.66 -2.14 -8.88
CA GLY A 13 2.32 -2.44 -10.28
C GLY A 13 1.26 -1.47 -10.80
N ALA A 14 0.92 -1.56 -12.09
CA ALA A 14 -0.05 -0.64 -12.73
C ALA A 14 -1.52 -0.91 -12.34
N GLY A 15 -1.86 -2.12 -11.89
CA GLY A 15 -3.25 -2.49 -11.59
C GLY A 15 -3.87 -1.71 -10.43
N HIS A 16 -3.13 -1.55 -9.32
CA HIS A 16 -3.62 -0.87 -8.12
C HIS A 16 -3.85 0.63 -8.34
N THR A 17 -2.96 1.29 -9.08
CA THR A 17 -3.09 2.72 -9.40
C THR A 17 -4.27 2.97 -10.34
N MET A 18 -4.48 2.11 -11.33
CA MET A 18 -5.62 2.19 -12.24
C MET A 18 -6.95 1.92 -11.53
N ALA A 19 -7.01 0.94 -10.63
CA ALA A 19 -8.19 0.67 -9.83
C ALA A 19 -8.56 1.86 -8.93
N ALA A 20 -7.56 2.45 -8.26
CA ALA A 20 -7.76 3.63 -7.42
C ALA A 20 -8.25 4.83 -8.23
N LEU A 21 -7.67 5.07 -9.41
CA LEU A 21 -8.11 6.12 -10.32
C LEU A 21 -9.57 5.93 -10.77
N ALA A 22 -9.94 4.70 -11.16
CA ALA A 22 -11.31 4.40 -11.56
C ALA A 22 -12.32 4.67 -10.44
N LEU A 23 -12.00 4.27 -9.21
CA LEU A 23 -12.83 4.55 -8.03
C LEU A 23 -12.95 6.05 -7.76
N THR A 24 -11.84 6.79 -7.75
CA THR A 24 -11.84 8.24 -7.55
C THR A 24 -12.72 8.95 -8.58
N ASN A 25 -12.58 8.60 -9.87
CA ASN A 25 -13.37 9.20 -10.94
C ASN A 25 -14.86 8.91 -10.78
N SER A 26 -15.22 7.67 -10.44
CA SER A 26 -16.62 7.29 -10.20
C SER A 26 -17.21 8.06 -9.02
N LEU A 27 -16.50 8.13 -7.90
CA LEU A 27 -16.94 8.86 -6.70
C LEU A 27 -17.13 10.36 -6.96
N GLN A 28 -16.22 10.95 -7.75
CA GLN A 28 -16.33 12.35 -8.18
C GLN A 28 -17.55 12.57 -9.07
N SER A 29 -17.79 11.69 -10.06
CA SER A 29 -18.96 11.80 -10.95
C SER A 29 -20.29 11.67 -10.23
N MET A 30 -20.32 10.91 -9.13
CA MET A 30 -21.52 10.72 -8.30
C MET A 30 -21.72 11.85 -7.28
N GLY A 31 -20.76 12.77 -7.13
CA GLY A 31 -20.77 13.76 -6.06
C GLY A 31 -20.80 13.11 -4.66
N ALA A 32 -20.11 11.96 -4.50
CA ALA A 32 -20.21 11.13 -3.31
C ALA A 32 -19.69 11.83 -2.03
N ALA A 33 -18.71 12.73 -2.19
CA ALA A 33 -18.16 13.54 -1.10
C ALA A 33 -17.72 14.94 -1.56
N ALA A 34 -17.60 15.86 -0.60
CA ALA A 34 -17.09 17.22 -0.85
C ALA A 34 -15.59 17.23 -1.20
N GLU A 35 -14.82 16.27 -0.67
CA GLU A 35 -13.40 16.11 -0.95
C GLU A 35 -13.11 14.63 -1.24
N ILE A 36 -12.42 14.35 -2.35
CA ILE A 36 -12.00 12.99 -2.72
C ILE A 36 -10.52 13.04 -3.09
N LYS A 37 -9.69 12.28 -2.37
CA LYS A 37 -8.24 12.20 -2.59
C LYS A 37 -7.84 10.79 -3.00
N ASN A 38 -6.93 10.69 -3.96
CA ASN A 38 -6.24 9.44 -4.30
C ASN A 38 -4.79 9.55 -3.84
N ILE A 39 -4.35 8.61 -3.00
CA ILE A 39 -3.04 8.63 -2.36
C ILE A 39 -2.36 7.29 -2.63
N ASP A 40 -1.15 7.33 -3.20
CA ASP A 40 -0.27 6.18 -3.26
C ASP A 40 0.56 6.12 -1.97
N VAL A 41 0.30 5.11 -1.15
CA VAL A 41 0.96 4.93 0.15
C VAL A 41 2.47 4.73 -0.02
N LEU A 42 2.92 4.22 -1.18
CA LEU A 42 4.35 4.08 -1.47
C LEU A 42 5.05 5.42 -1.71
N ASP A 43 4.33 6.52 -1.90
CA ASP A 43 4.91 7.88 -1.89
C ASP A 43 5.37 8.30 -0.49
N TYR A 44 4.86 7.66 0.57
CA TYR A 44 5.08 8.04 1.97
C TYR A 44 6.00 7.10 2.73
N VAL A 45 6.40 5.97 2.13
CA VAL A 45 7.46 5.10 2.68
C VAL A 45 8.85 5.61 2.28
N SER A 46 9.90 5.11 2.92
CA SER A 46 11.27 5.53 2.59
C SER A 46 11.61 5.26 1.11
N PRO A 47 12.41 6.10 0.44
CA PRO A 47 12.81 5.91 -0.96
C PRO A 47 13.44 4.53 -1.22
N PHE A 48 14.14 3.99 -0.22
CA PHE A 48 14.69 2.64 -0.26
C PHE A 48 13.59 1.57 -0.32
N MET A 49 12.60 1.64 0.59
CA MET A 49 11.48 0.70 0.60
C MET A 49 10.64 0.80 -0.68
N ARG A 50 10.39 2.02 -1.16
CA ARG A 50 9.72 2.27 -2.44
C ARG A 50 10.46 1.61 -3.61
N SER A 51 11.79 1.73 -3.67
CA SER A 51 12.61 1.15 -4.74
C SER A 51 12.73 -0.38 -4.65
N MET A 52 12.83 -0.92 -3.43
CA MET A 52 12.78 -2.35 -3.15
C MET A 52 11.45 -2.96 -3.63
N TYR A 53 10.32 -2.38 -3.24
CA TYR A 53 9.00 -2.92 -3.58
C TYR A 53 8.66 -2.78 -5.07
N SER A 54 8.91 -1.64 -5.70
CA SER A 54 8.47 -1.41 -7.08
C SER A 54 9.34 -2.11 -8.12
N ARG A 55 10.66 -2.14 -7.93
CA ARG A 55 11.60 -2.66 -8.93
C ARG A 55 12.19 -4.00 -8.56
N GLN A 56 12.63 -4.18 -7.32
CA GLN A 56 13.33 -5.40 -6.95
C GLN A 56 12.37 -6.59 -6.78
N TYR A 57 11.18 -6.38 -6.20
CA TYR A 57 10.16 -7.43 -6.09
C TYR A 57 9.72 -7.93 -7.46
N ILE A 58 9.34 -7.04 -8.39
CA ILE A 58 8.89 -7.42 -9.74
C ILE A 58 10.02 -8.16 -10.48
N ASN A 59 11.26 -7.67 -10.40
CA ASN A 59 12.40 -8.35 -11.01
C ASN A 59 12.66 -9.73 -10.40
N LEU A 60 12.50 -9.89 -9.09
CA LEU A 60 12.68 -11.15 -8.39
C LEU A 60 11.58 -12.17 -8.79
N VAL A 61 10.33 -11.75 -8.83
CA VAL A 61 9.19 -12.56 -9.32
C VAL A 61 9.45 -13.04 -10.75
N ASN A 62 9.89 -12.14 -11.63
CA ASN A 62 10.08 -12.45 -13.05
C ASN A 62 11.33 -13.31 -13.32
N ARG A 63 12.41 -13.15 -12.55
CA ARG A 63 13.70 -13.80 -12.83
C ARG A 63 14.01 -15.02 -11.96
N ALA A 64 13.47 -15.09 -10.75
CA ALA A 64 13.75 -16.16 -9.81
C ALA A 64 12.52 -16.53 -8.97
N PRO A 65 11.43 -17.02 -9.60
CA PRO A 65 10.20 -17.39 -8.91
C PRO A 65 10.43 -18.48 -7.86
N HIS A 66 11.36 -19.42 -8.09
CA HIS A 66 11.72 -20.44 -7.10
C HIS A 66 12.44 -19.89 -5.87
N LEU A 67 13.26 -18.84 -6.03
CA LEU A 67 13.90 -18.16 -4.91
C LEU A 67 12.86 -17.43 -4.06
N LEU A 68 11.91 -16.75 -4.73
CA LEU A 68 10.79 -16.13 -4.03
C LEU A 68 9.92 -17.16 -3.30
N GLY A 69 9.65 -18.31 -3.93
CA GLY A 69 8.93 -19.42 -3.32
C GLY A 69 9.65 -19.96 -2.08
N ALA A 70 10.96 -20.17 -2.15
CA ALA A 70 11.75 -20.61 -1.00
C ALA A 70 11.77 -19.58 0.15
N ILE A 71 11.84 -18.28 -0.17
CA ILE A 71 11.71 -17.22 0.83
C ILE A 71 10.31 -17.24 1.45
N TYR A 72 9.27 -17.42 0.64
CA TYR A 72 7.89 -17.52 1.11
C TYR A 72 7.73 -18.71 2.05
N ASP A 73 8.13 -19.92 1.65
CA ASP A 73 8.04 -21.13 2.49
C ASP A 73 8.80 -20.99 3.82
N ALA A 74 9.92 -20.25 3.81
CA ALA A 74 10.71 -19.97 5.01
C ALA A 74 10.17 -18.84 5.90
N THR A 75 9.28 -17.99 5.37
CA THR A 75 8.71 -16.84 6.09
C THR A 75 7.22 -16.99 6.40
N ASP A 76 6.53 -17.90 5.70
CA ASP A 76 5.12 -18.24 5.89
C ASP A 76 4.96 -19.23 7.03
N HIS A 77 5.30 -18.76 8.23
CA HIS A 77 5.04 -19.49 9.46
C HIS A 77 3.82 -18.90 10.15
N THR A 78 2.78 -19.71 10.35
CA THR A 78 1.49 -19.34 10.94
C THR A 78 1.56 -19.06 12.46
N GLY A 79 2.75 -18.80 12.99
CA GLY A 79 2.97 -18.47 14.40
C GLY A 79 2.29 -17.16 14.75
N ARG A 80 1.17 -17.23 15.47
CA ARG A 80 0.54 -16.06 16.10
C ARG A 80 1.62 -15.36 16.94
N PHE A 81 1.96 -14.13 16.55
CA PHE A 81 2.90 -13.21 17.21
C PHE A 81 4.41 -13.44 16.98
N ASP A 82 4.88 -13.41 15.72
CA ASP A 82 6.27 -13.00 15.49
C ASP A 82 6.42 -11.50 15.78
N ARG A 83 6.93 -11.18 16.98
CA ARG A 83 7.22 -9.81 17.43
C ARG A 83 8.07 -9.04 16.39
N ARG A 84 8.98 -9.72 15.69
CA ARG A 84 9.86 -9.06 14.70
C ARG A 84 9.05 -8.58 13.50
N ARG A 85 8.14 -9.42 12.99
CA ARG A 85 7.22 -9.06 11.92
C ARG A 85 6.33 -7.88 12.31
N ILE A 86 5.72 -7.92 13.49
CA ILE A 86 4.85 -6.84 13.97
C ILE A 86 5.63 -5.53 14.12
N THR A 87 6.82 -5.56 14.71
CA THR A 87 7.65 -4.36 14.85
C THR A 87 8.07 -3.80 13.49
N PHE A 88 8.38 -4.67 12.51
CA PHE A 88 8.68 -4.27 11.15
C PHE A 88 7.46 -3.63 10.45
N ASP A 89 6.28 -4.23 10.57
CA ASP A 89 5.04 -3.70 10.00
C ASP A 89 4.70 -2.33 10.61
N VAL A 90 4.81 -2.19 11.93
CA VAL A 90 4.60 -0.92 12.64
C VAL A 90 5.59 0.12 12.13
N ALA A 91 6.89 -0.18 12.08
CA ALA A 91 7.91 0.77 11.62
C ALA A 91 7.66 1.27 10.18
N ASN A 92 7.14 0.41 9.30
CA ASN A 92 6.79 0.78 7.92
C ASN A 92 5.49 1.59 7.82
N ALA A 93 4.55 1.39 8.75
CA ALA A 93 3.30 2.13 8.79
C ALA A 93 3.44 3.50 9.49
N LEU A 94 4.46 3.70 10.34
CA LEU A 94 4.67 4.95 11.10
C LEU A 94 4.65 6.22 10.22
N PRO A 95 5.34 6.28 9.05
CA PRO A 95 5.32 7.46 8.19
C PRO A 95 3.92 7.78 7.60
N PHE A 96 3.04 6.78 7.53
CA PHE A 96 1.69 6.91 6.98
C PHE A 96 0.66 7.36 8.04
N LEU A 97 0.92 7.11 9.34
CA LEU A 97 0.00 7.47 10.42
C LEU A 97 -0.43 8.94 10.43
N PRO A 98 0.47 9.93 10.22
CA PRO A 98 0.09 11.34 10.20
C PRO A 98 -0.98 11.66 9.14
N LEU A 99 -1.01 10.97 8.00
CA LEU A 99 -2.03 11.19 6.96
C LEU A 99 -3.42 10.78 7.43
N THR A 100 -3.51 9.63 8.09
CA THR A 100 -4.78 9.10 8.60
C THR A 100 -5.33 9.88 9.80
N THR A 101 -4.45 10.56 10.54
CA THR A 101 -4.81 11.31 11.76
C THR A 101 -4.97 12.81 11.52
N SER A 102 -4.28 13.40 10.54
CA SER A 102 -4.46 14.81 10.15
C SER A 102 -5.64 15.02 9.20
N GLU A 103 -6.01 14.00 8.41
CA GLU A 103 -7.17 14.02 7.51
C GLU A 103 -8.01 12.73 7.64
N PRO A 104 -8.68 12.50 8.78
CA PRO A 104 -9.45 11.27 8.96
C PRO A 104 -10.59 11.19 7.94
N PRO A 105 -10.72 10.08 7.19
CA PRO A 105 -11.93 9.81 6.44
C PRO A 105 -13.07 9.58 7.45
N VAL A 106 -14.18 10.31 7.30
CA VAL A 106 -15.39 10.20 8.12
C VAL A 106 -16.50 9.56 7.30
#